data_AF-A0A7K5F1A7-F1
#
_entry.id   AF-A0A7K5F1A7-F1
#
_cell.length_a   1.000
_cell.length_b   1.000
_cell.length_c   1.000
_cell.angle_alpha   90.00
_cell.angle_beta   90.00
_cell.angle_gamma   90.00
#
_symmetry.space_group_name_H-M   'P 1'
#
loop_
_entity.id
_entity.type
_entity.pdbx_description
1 polymer ?
#
loop_
_entity_poly.entity_id
_entity_poly.type
_entity_poly.pdbx_seq_one_letter_code
_entity_poly.pdbx_strand_id
1 'polypeptide(L)'
;QAVAHILPFRDQNRQFLDPIWNRHHVERVEVVLKETVDAKGRTSFYEQYGVIRDVLQNHLTEALMFLTMELPANVSRAEEVLQCKLQAFQSLWGLEKNSAVLGQYQAYASQVQEELQKAPDYISTTPTFAGVLVHSGSLRWEGVPFLLTSGKALDERVGYVRVLFKNRAYCTQSKTLRDAGHSQCKAKQIVFYIGHGALNTPAVLVSRNLFRPVMPEGSWREEVGQSDLSIFGQPLSDYYVYVPVKERDAYSVLISNIYHGRKDFFITIENLLASWAFWTPLLNSISNQPLRLYPGGEENQHLLDFEMVSGEVAFTGAEPLELLNPNRLMPSDFRTIQSKFRQSPLVSAWSEDLISQLASDMEKAASRTVARSGQFHLALSGGSSPVILFQRLARHHYAFPWKHTHIWLVDERCVPLTDAESNFFSLHNHLLQSVRVPYFNVHPMPVHLNQRLCVEEDRGTELYAKEIMALVANASFDLVLLGVGTDGHTASLFPHSDDGLEGAQTVVLTESPVKPHQRMSLSLPLINKARQVFVLVLGKGKHDITTLLSRVGHEPRKWPASGVSPSSGQLVWYVDYEALLG
;
A
#
# COMPACT_ATOMS: atom_id res chain seq x y z
N GLN A 1 -19.95 -27.98 -2.84
CA GLN A 1 -19.29 -29.30 -3.00
C GLN A 1 -17.82 -29.20 -3.39
N ALA A 2 -17.44 -28.39 -4.39
CA ALA A 2 -16.03 -28.24 -4.80
C ALA A 2 -15.09 -27.84 -3.64
N VAL A 3 -15.46 -26.83 -2.85
CA VAL A 3 -14.68 -26.39 -1.66
C VAL A 3 -14.48 -27.53 -0.65
N ALA A 4 -15.56 -28.25 -0.30
CA ALA A 4 -15.52 -29.39 0.62
C ALA A 4 -14.67 -30.56 0.09
N HIS A 5 -14.38 -30.59 -1.21
CA HIS A 5 -13.57 -31.61 -1.83
C HIS A 5 -12.08 -31.24 -1.93
N ILE A 6 -11.67 -30.00 -1.62
CA ILE A 6 -10.27 -29.57 -1.69
C ILE A 6 -9.37 -30.49 -0.85
N LEU A 7 -9.71 -30.70 0.42
CA LEU A 7 -8.91 -31.54 1.32
C LEU A 7 -8.93 -33.02 0.92
N PRO A 8 -10.09 -33.68 0.69
CA PRO A 8 -10.13 -35.04 0.16
C PRO A 8 -9.37 -35.22 -1.15
N PHE A 9 -9.45 -34.23 -2.06
CA PHE A 9 -8.72 -34.27 -3.32
C PHE A 9 -7.21 -34.27 -3.10
N ARG A 10 -6.71 -33.41 -2.19
CA ARG A 10 -5.28 -33.37 -1.82
C ARG A 10 -4.81 -34.72 -1.26
N ASP A 11 -5.64 -35.36 -0.45
CA ASP A 11 -5.36 -36.66 0.14
C ASP A 11 -5.35 -37.80 -0.88
N GLN A 12 -6.38 -37.89 -1.71
CA GLN A 12 -6.53 -38.94 -2.73
C GLN A 12 -5.45 -38.86 -3.82
N ASN A 13 -4.94 -37.64 -4.07
CA ASN A 13 -3.93 -37.37 -5.09
C ASN A 13 -2.53 -37.10 -4.49
N ARG A 14 -2.31 -37.48 -3.21
CA ARG A 14 -1.07 -37.22 -2.46
C ARG A 14 0.19 -37.60 -3.22
N GLN A 15 0.20 -38.77 -3.87
CA GLN A 15 1.35 -39.26 -4.66
C GLN A 15 1.76 -38.33 -5.81
N PHE A 16 0.81 -37.59 -6.38
CA PHE A 16 1.06 -36.65 -7.47
C PHE A 16 1.29 -35.22 -6.96
N LEU A 17 0.61 -34.84 -5.87
CA LEU A 17 0.59 -33.47 -5.37
C LEU A 17 1.77 -33.16 -4.44
N ASP A 18 2.18 -34.06 -3.54
CA ASP A 18 3.24 -33.78 -2.56
C ASP A 18 4.53 -33.21 -3.18
N PRO A 19 5.03 -33.72 -4.33
CA PRO A 19 6.24 -33.18 -4.97
C PRO A 19 6.08 -31.75 -5.51
N ILE A 20 4.86 -31.36 -5.89
CA ILE A 20 4.58 -30.11 -6.62
C ILE A 20 3.75 -29.09 -5.80
N TRP A 21 3.24 -29.45 -4.63
CA TRP A 21 2.40 -28.58 -3.79
C TRP A 21 3.24 -27.71 -2.85
N ASN A 22 4.11 -26.90 -3.44
CA ASN A 22 5.08 -26.06 -2.73
C ASN A 22 5.57 -24.89 -3.60
N ARG A 23 6.26 -23.93 -2.96
CA ARG A 23 6.81 -22.70 -3.56
C ARG A 23 7.72 -22.89 -4.78
N HIS A 24 8.32 -24.07 -4.95
CA HIS A 24 9.21 -24.32 -6.10
C HIS A 24 8.42 -24.58 -7.39
N HIS A 25 7.14 -24.94 -7.26
CA HIS A 25 6.31 -25.40 -8.37
C HIS A 25 5.02 -24.58 -8.50
N VAL A 26 4.43 -24.12 -7.40
CA VAL A 26 3.26 -23.22 -7.43
C VAL A 26 3.74 -21.79 -7.71
N GLU A 27 3.12 -21.15 -8.69
CA GLU A 27 3.35 -19.75 -9.04
C GLU A 27 2.52 -18.84 -8.13
N ARG A 28 1.22 -19.11 -8.02
CA ARG A 28 0.28 -18.36 -7.17
C ARG A 28 -0.99 -19.14 -6.91
N VAL A 29 -1.73 -18.71 -5.90
CA VAL A 29 -3.09 -19.20 -5.58
C VAL A 29 -4.08 -18.05 -5.77
N GLU A 30 -5.23 -18.34 -6.35
CA GLU A 30 -6.34 -17.40 -6.52
C GLU A 30 -7.58 -18.00 -5.85
N VAL A 31 -8.24 -17.25 -4.97
CA VAL A 31 -9.51 -17.61 -4.33
C VAL A 31 -10.49 -16.48 -4.62
N VAL A 32 -11.47 -16.74 -5.47
CA VAL A 32 -12.31 -15.68 -6.05
C VAL A 32 -13.79 -16.01 -5.86
N LEU A 33 -14.57 -15.02 -5.48
CA LEU A 33 -16.03 -15.06 -5.47
C LEU A 33 -16.62 -13.73 -5.95
N LYS A 34 -17.07 -13.69 -7.21
CA LYS A 34 -17.73 -12.51 -7.80
C LYS A 34 -19.23 -12.68 -7.81
N GLU A 35 -19.94 -11.58 -7.59
CA GLU A 35 -21.40 -11.52 -7.69
C GLU A 35 -21.85 -10.40 -8.62
N THR A 36 -22.80 -10.70 -9.51
CA THR A 36 -23.48 -9.68 -10.32
C THR A 36 -24.54 -8.91 -9.53
N VAL A 37 -25.05 -9.50 -8.44
CA VAL A 37 -26.07 -8.88 -7.59
C VAL A 37 -25.44 -7.77 -6.74
N ASP A 38 -26.16 -6.66 -6.59
CA ASP A 38 -25.77 -5.55 -5.75
C ASP A 38 -26.17 -5.77 -4.27
N ALA A 39 -26.00 -4.78 -3.41
CA ALA A 39 -26.37 -4.84 -2.00
C ALA A 39 -27.79 -4.30 -1.71
N LYS A 40 -28.57 -3.94 -2.74
CA LYS A 40 -29.90 -3.34 -2.57
C LYS A 40 -30.82 -4.27 -1.78
N GLY A 41 -31.61 -3.69 -0.88
CA GLY A 41 -32.50 -4.39 0.06
C GLY A 41 -31.77 -5.00 1.27
N ARG A 42 -30.44 -4.90 1.35
CA ARG A 42 -29.62 -5.41 2.45
C ARG A 42 -28.60 -4.39 2.95
N THR A 43 -28.74 -3.12 2.60
CA THR A 43 -27.77 -2.06 2.97
C THR A 43 -27.63 -1.88 4.48
N SER A 44 -28.69 -2.09 5.25
CA SER A 44 -28.65 -2.01 6.73
C SER A 44 -27.65 -2.96 7.37
N PHE A 45 -27.55 -4.17 6.79
CA PHE A 45 -26.51 -5.13 7.14
C PHE A 45 -25.20 -4.72 6.47
N TYR A 46 -25.17 -4.59 5.14
CA TYR A 46 -23.93 -4.46 4.41
C TYR A 46 -23.07 -3.26 4.82
N GLU A 47 -23.68 -2.13 5.18
CA GLU A 47 -22.99 -0.91 5.61
C GLU A 47 -22.18 -1.07 6.90
N GLN A 48 -22.52 -2.05 7.74
CA GLN A 48 -21.78 -2.32 8.97
C GLN A 48 -20.62 -3.30 8.75
N TYR A 49 -20.72 -4.15 7.73
CA TYR A 49 -19.81 -5.28 7.55
C TYR A 49 -18.82 -5.08 6.40
N GLY A 50 -19.33 -4.69 5.23
CA GLY A 50 -18.60 -4.62 3.96
C GLY A 50 -18.15 -5.98 3.43
N VAL A 51 -17.63 -6.01 2.20
CA VAL A 51 -17.25 -7.24 1.50
C VAL A 51 -16.22 -8.09 2.24
N ILE A 52 -15.31 -7.45 2.99
CA ILE A 52 -14.23 -8.14 3.71
C ILE A 52 -14.82 -9.02 4.81
N ARG A 53 -15.73 -8.50 5.63
CA ARG A 53 -16.35 -9.29 6.71
C ARG A 53 -17.43 -10.24 6.18
N ASP A 54 -18.11 -9.86 5.11
CA ASP A 54 -19.19 -10.67 4.51
C ASP A 54 -18.66 -11.94 3.84
N VAL A 55 -17.52 -11.84 3.12
CA VAL A 55 -17.04 -12.94 2.25
C VAL A 55 -15.56 -13.30 2.43
N LEU A 56 -14.65 -12.33 2.54
CA LEU A 56 -13.22 -12.63 2.55
C LEU A 56 -12.80 -13.30 3.87
N GLN A 57 -13.21 -12.73 5.00
CA GLN A 57 -12.83 -13.16 6.36
C GLN A 57 -13.28 -14.58 6.69
N ASN A 58 -14.41 -15.02 6.11
CA ASN A 58 -15.04 -16.30 6.36
C ASN A 58 -14.84 -17.27 5.18
N HIS A 59 -15.58 -17.11 4.08
CA HIS A 59 -15.70 -18.07 3.00
C HIS A 59 -14.39 -18.28 2.24
N LEU A 60 -13.75 -17.19 1.79
CA LEU A 60 -12.51 -17.31 1.01
C LEU A 60 -11.34 -17.76 1.88
N THR A 61 -11.29 -17.29 3.13
CA THR A 61 -10.29 -17.71 4.10
C THR A 61 -10.38 -19.21 4.39
N GLU A 62 -11.58 -19.76 4.59
CA GLU A 62 -11.73 -21.21 4.80
C GLU A 62 -11.30 -22.04 3.59
N ALA A 63 -11.63 -21.59 2.38
CA ALA A 63 -11.17 -22.24 1.15
C ALA A 63 -9.65 -22.19 1.02
N LEU A 64 -9.02 -21.06 1.37
CA LEU A 64 -7.57 -20.91 1.43
C LEU A 64 -6.97 -21.88 2.44
N MET A 65 -7.53 -22.01 3.64
CA MET A 65 -6.98 -22.89 4.69
C MET A 65 -6.99 -24.36 4.27
N PHE A 66 -8.08 -24.86 3.67
CA PHE A 66 -8.10 -26.24 3.15
C PHE A 66 -7.03 -26.49 2.08
N LEU A 67 -6.66 -25.46 1.32
CA LEU A 67 -5.67 -25.53 0.26
C LEU A 67 -4.23 -25.49 0.79
N THR A 68 -3.96 -24.61 1.76
CA THR A 68 -2.60 -24.25 2.18
C THR A 68 -2.11 -24.99 3.42
N MET A 69 -3.01 -25.46 4.29
CA MET A 69 -2.61 -26.20 5.49
C MET A 69 -1.77 -27.44 5.15
N GLU A 70 -0.91 -27.87 6.07
CA GLU A 70 -0.27 -29.17 5.97
C GLU A 70 -1.33 -30.28 5.92
N LEU A 71 -1.04 -31.34 5.15
CA LEU A 71 -1.97 -32.46 5.05
C LEU A 71 -1.86 -33.29 6.34
N PRO A 72 -2.96 -33.47 7.10
CA PRO A 72 -2.91 -34.24 8.34
C PRO A 72 -2.59 -35.71 8.04
N ALA A 73 -2.02 -36.41 9.03
CA ALA A 73 -1.71 -37.82 8.90
C ALA A 73 -2.99 -38.62 8.62
N ASN A 74 -4.10 -38.26 9.26
CA ASN A 74 -5.41 -38.81 9.00
C ASN A 74 -6.46 -37.71 8.75
N VAL A 75 -6.82 -37.50 7.48
CA VAL A 75 -7.86 -36.53 7.07
C VAL A 75 -9.27 -36.85 7.58
N SER A 76 -9.52 -38.06 8.07
CA SER A 76 -10.81 -38.43 8.66
C SER A 76 -10.93 -38.02 10.13
N ARG A 77 -9.82 -37.63 10.79
CA ARG A 77 -9.82 -37.19 12.19
C ARG A 77 -9.98 -35.68 12.25
N ALA A 78 -11.12 -35.24 12.78
CA ALA A 78 -11.47 -33.83 12.81
C ALA A 78 -10.48 -32.99 13.62
N GLU A 79 -9.95 -33.51 14.73
CA GLU A 79 -8.98 -32.78 15.56
C GLU A 79 -7.68 -32.49 14.79
N GLU A 80 -7.17 -33.45 14.00
CA GLU A 80 -5.94 -33.25 13.23
C GLU A 80 -6.15 -32.21 12.12
N VAL A 81 -7.31 -32.25 11.43
CA VAL A 81 -7.66 -31.26 10.41
C VAL A 81 -7.72 -29.85 11.01
N LEU A 82 -8.40 -29.69 12.15
CA LEU A 82 -8.56 -28.40 12.83
C LEU A 82 -7.21 -27.86 13.35
N GLN A 83 -6.32 -28.73 13.82
CA GLN A 83 -4.98 -28.35 14.26
C GLN A 83 -4.10 -27.88 13.09
N CYS A 84 -4.12 -28.58 11.95
CA CYS A 84 -3.40 -28.16 10.76
C CYS A 84 -3.91 -26.82 10.21
N LYS A 85 -5.23 -26.57 10.25
CA LYS A 85 -5.81 -25.26 9.91
C LYS A 85 -5.28 -24.15 10.83
N LEU A 86 -5.28 -24.38 12.14
CA LEU A 86 -4.82 -23.38 13.11
C LEU A 86 -3.33 -23.04 12.89
N GLN A 87 -2.49 -24.05 12.62
CA GLN A 87 -1.08 -23.83 12.27
C GLN A 87 -0.92 -23.05 10.96
N ALA A 88 -1.77 -23.32 9.97
CA ALA A 88 -1.77 -22.57 8.71
C ALA A 88 -2.08 -21.08 8.96
N PHE A 89 -3.08 -20.76 9.78
CA PHE A 89 -3.38 -19.38 10.19
C PHE A 89 -2.18 -18.70 10.86
N GLN A 90 -1.55 -19.38 11.81
CA GLN A 90 -0.38 -18.85 12.54
C GLN A 90 0.83 -18.58 11.64
N SER A 91 0.87 -19.21 10.45
CA SER A 91 1.92 -18.99 9.46
C SER A 91 1.66 -17.80 8.54
N LEU A 92 0.46 -17.22 8.54
CA LEU A 92 0.14 -16.09 7.66
C LEU A 92 0.82 -14.81 8.15
N TRP A 93 1.32 -14.01 7.22
CA TRP A 93 1.83 -12.67 7.52
C TRP A 93 0.67 -11.70 7.80
N GLY A 94 0.87 -10.74 8.69
CA GLY A 94 -0.14 -9.73 9.00
C GLY A 94 -0.53 -8.91 7.77
N LEU A 95 -1.81 -8.57 7.66
CA LEU A 95 -2.34 -7.74 6.58
C LEU A 95 -2.34 -6.26 6.98
N GLU A 96 -1.92 -5.40 6.06
CA GLU A 96 -1.95 -3.94 6.21
C GLU A 96 -2.64 -3.30 5.00
N LYS A 97 -2.85 -1.98 5.01
CA LYS A 97 -3.57 -1.28 3.94
C LYS A 97 -3.03 -1.56 2.53
N ASN A 98 -1.71 -1.77 2.38
CA ASN A 98 -1.08 -2.04 1.09
C ASN A 98 -1.24 -3.52 0.63
N SER A 99 -1.80 -4.37 1.49
CA SER A 99 -2.19 -5.73 1.15
C SER A 99 -3.55 -5.80 0.44
N ALA A 100 -4.26 -4.68 0.28
CA ALA A 100 -5.60 -4.67 -0.31
C ALA A 100 -5.83 -3.50 -1.28
N VAL A 101 -6.54 -3.78 -2.36
CA VAL A 101 -7.23 -2.78 -3.19
C VAL A 101 -8.73 -2.83 -2.88
N LEU A 102 -9.36 -1.66 -2.79
CA LEU A 102 -10.75 -1.52 -2.34
C LEU A 102 -11.56 -0.72 -3.34
N GLY A 103 -12.80 -1.15 -3.59
CA GLY A 103 -13.72 -0.44 -4.47
C GLY A 103 -15.15 -0.39 -3.93
N GLN A 104 -15.93 0.55 -4.45
CA GLN A 104 -17.36 0.71 -4.19
C GLN A 104 -18.13 0.94 -5.49
N TYR A 105 -19.19 0.17 -5.75
CA TYR A 105 -20.01 0.42 -6.93
C TYR A 105 -20.80 1.71 -6.75
N GLN A 106 -20.94 2.49 -7.82
CA GLN A 106 -21.44 3.87 -7.77
C GLN A 106 -22.83 4.00 -7.16
N ALA A 107 -23.74 3.08 -7.48
CA ALA A 107 -25.10 3.10 -6.96
C ALA A 107 -25.21 2.78 -5.46
N TYR A 108 -24.14 2.33 -4.80
CA TYR A 108 -24.22 1.90 -3.40
C TYR A 108 -24.54 3.04 -2.44
N ALA A 109 -23.88 4.20 -2.58
CA ALA A 109 -24.08 5.33 -1.69
C ALA A 109 -25.53 5.84 -1.71
N SER A 110 -26.15 5.92 -2.89
CA SER A 110 -27.55 6.34 -3.02
C SER A 110 -28.52 5.29 -2.45
N GLN A 111 -28.23 3.99 -2.62
CA GLN A 111 -29.01 2.91 -2.00
C GLN A 111 -28.98 3.00 -0.46
N VAL A 112 -27.81 3.28 0.13
CA VAL A 112 -27.67 3.46 1.59
C VAL A 112 -28.45 4.68 2.07
N GLN A 113 -28.38 5.80 1.33
CA GLN A 113 -29.15 7.00 1.66
C GLN A 113 -30.66 6.76 1.62
N GLU A 114 -31.15 6.09 0.59
CA GLU A 114 -32.57 5.75 0.41
C GLU A 114 -33.06 4.78 1.51
N GLU A 115 -32.39 3.64 1.68
CA GLU A 115 -32.87 2.55 2.54
C GLU A 115 -32.68 2.85 4.03
N LEU A 116 -31.62 3.56 4.42
CA LEU A 116 -31.32 3.89 5.81
C LEU A 116 -31.72 5.31 6.22
N GLN A 117 -32.37 6.05 5.30
CA GLN A 117 -32.81 7.43 5.53
C GLN A 117 -31.66 8.33 6.03
N LYS A 118 -30.46 8.16 5.45
CA LYS A 118 -29.29 8.98 5.81
C LYS A 118 -29.40 10.36 5.16
N ALA A 119 -28.73 11.34 5.75
CA ALA A 119 -28.68 12.68 5.19
C ALA A 119 -28.00 12.68 3.80
N PRO A 120 -28.34 13.62 2.90
CA PRO A 120 -27.79 13.66 1.53
C PRO A 120 -26.27 13.81 1.45
N ASP A 121 -25.64 14.34 2.50
CA ASP A 121 -24.20 14.52 2.67
C ASP A 121 -23.51 13.31 3.31
N TYR A 122 -24.26 12.25 3.66
CA TYR A 122 -23.69 11.01 4.18
C TYR A 122 -22.81 10.33 3.12
N ILE A 123 -21.56 10.06 3.50
CA ILE A 123 -20.57 9.39 2.67
C ILE A 123 -20.31 8.00 3.26
N SER A 124 -20.62 6.96 2.49
CA SER A 124 -20.23 5.60 2.86
C SER A 124 -18.77 5.34 2.51
N THR A 125 -18.03 4.75 3.45
CA THR A 125 -16.68 4.23 3.26
C THR A 125 -16.67 2.69 3.23
N THR A 126 -17.83 2.06 2.99
CA THR A 126 -17.96 0.60 3.00
C THR A 126 -17.53 0.00 1.66
N PRO A 127 -16.48 -0.85 1.62
CA PRO A 127 -16.05 -1.49 0.38
C PRO A 127 -17.06 -2.56 -0.07
N THR A 128 -17.45 -2.49 -1.34
CA THR A 128 -18.27 -3.51 -2.04
C THR A 128 -17.44 -4.40 -2.95
N PHE A 129 -16.15 -4.07 -3.14
CA PHE A 129 -15.14 -4.88 -3.80
C PHE A 129 -13.84 -4.83 -2.99
N ALA A 130 -13.15 -5.97 -2.90
CA ALA A 130 -11.80 -6.06 -2.36
C ALA A 130 -10.98 -7.12 -3.09
N GLY A 131 -9.76 -6.75 -3.47
CA GLY A 131 -8.70 -7.67 -3.86
C GLY A 131 -7.60 -7.65 -2.81
N VAL A 132 -7.28 -8.79 -2.20
CA VAL A 132 -6.34 -8.88 -1.07
C VAL A 132 -5.22 -9.86 -1.40
N LEU A 133 -3.98 -9.40 -1.23
CA LEU A 133 -2.78 -10.21 -1.32
C LEU A 133 -2.40 -10.74 0.06
N VAL A 134 -2.31 -12.06 0.16
CA VAL A 134 -1.94 -12.78 1.37
C VAL A 134 -0.62 -13.52 1.14
N HIS A 135 0.24 -13.51 2.15
CA HIS A 135 1.50 -14.25 2.18
C HIS A 135 1.57 -15.16 3.41
N SER A 136 2.34 -16.25 3.28
CA SER A 136 2.64 -17.19 4.37
C SER A 136 4.14 -17.27 4.60
N GLY A 137 4.54 -17.23 5.87
CA GLY A 137 5.90 -17.49 6.34
C GLY A 137 6.23 -18.97 6.50
N SER A 138 5.35 -19.88 6.09
CA SER A 138 5.67 -21.32 6.07
C SER A 138 6.69 -21.64 4.97
N LEU A 139 7.62 -22.56 5.25
CA LEU A 139 8.64 -22.97 4.26
C LEU A 139 8.03 -23.53 2.97
N ARG A 140 6.83 -24.12 3.05
CA ARG A 140 6.08 -24.64 1.90
C ARG A 140 5.65 -23.54 0.95
N TRP A 141 5.23 -22.39 1.47
CA TRP A 141 4.54 -21.33 0.72
C TRP A 141 5.29 -19.99 0.67
N GLU A 142 6.46 -19.89 1.30
CA GLU A 142 7.28 -18.69 1.28
C GLU A 142 7.51 -18.19 -0.16
N GLY A 143 7.12 -16.93 -0.40
CA GLY A 143 7.23 -16.27 -1.70
C GLY A 143 6.10 -16.58 -2.70
N VAL A 144 5.14 -17.44 -2.36
CA VAL A 144 3.94 -17.67 -3.20
C VAL A 144 2.85 -16.66 -2.79
N PRO A 145 2.34 -15.84 -3.72
CA PRO A 145 1.23 -14.95 -3.44
C PRO A 145 -0.11 -15.70 -3.46
N PHE A 146 -0.97 -15.39 -2.50
CA PHE A 146 -2.36 -15.84 -2.47
C PHE A 146 -3.28 -14.63 -2.68
N LEU A 147 -4.05 -14.64 -3.77
CA LEU A 147 -4.95 -13.55 -4.12
C LEU A 147 -6.38 -13.93 -3.75
N LEU A 148 -6.98 -13.16 -2.84
CA LEU A 148 -8.37 -13.29 -2.44
C LEU A 148 -9.16 -12.15 -3.09
N THR A 149 -10.23 -12.45 -3.82
CA THR A 149 -11.03 -11.40 -4.49
C THR A 149 -12.50 -11.65 -4.33
N SER A 150 -13.23 -10.62 -3.90
CA SER A 150 -14.68 -10.65 -3.87
C SER A 150 -15.26 -9.28 -4.16
N GLY A 151 -16.47 -9.25 -4.72
CA GLY A 151 -17.24 -8.03 -4.84
C GLY A 151 -18.65 -8.23 -5.36
N LYS A 152 -19.42 -7.15 -5.28
CA LYS A 152 -20.81 -7.04 -5.74
C LYS A 152 -20.94 -6.15 -6.97
N ALA A 153 -22.06 -6.28 -7.68
CA ALA A 153 -22.29 -5.57 -8.94
C ALA A 153 -21.13 -5.72 -9.93
N LEU A 154 -20.58 -6.94 -10.04
CA LEU A 154 -19.51 -7.27 -10.98
C LEU A 154 -20.06 -7.73 -12.33
N ASP A 155 -19.17 -7.87 -13.30
CA ASP A 155 -19.42 -8.29 -14.68
C ASP A 155 -19.99 -9.71 -14.76
N GLU A 156 -19.52 -10.59 -13.89
CA GLU A 156 -19.91 -12.00 -13.88
C GLU A 156 -20.14 -12.52 -12.46
N ARG A 157 -20.94 -13.58 -12.37
CA ARG A 157 -21.10 -14.35 -11.14
C ARG A 157 -20.26 -15.61 -11.27
N VAL A 158 -19.15 -15.67 -10.56
CA VAL A 158 -18.23 -16.82 -10.61
C VAL A 158 -17.57 -17.04 -9.26
N GLY A 159 -17.33 -18.30 -8.91
CA GLY A 159 -16.57 -18.65 -7.72
C GLY A 159 -15.61 -19.78 -8.01
N TYR A 160 -14.33 -19.62 -7.65
CA TYR A 160 -13.31 -20.64 -7.84
C TYR A 160 -12.14 -20.54 -6.86
N VAL A 161 -11.48 -21.68 -6.65
CA VAL A 161 -10.14 -21.76 -6.06
C VAL A 161 -9.20 -22.30 -7.12
N ARG A 162 -8.16 -21.57 -7.46
CA ARG A 162 -7.23 -21.91 -8.55
C ARG A 162 -5.79 -21.92 -8.05
N VAL A 163 -5.10 -23.00 -8.37
CA VAL A 163 -3.66 -23.15 -8.15
C VAL A 163 -2.98 -23.12 -9.50
N LEU A 164 -2.18 -22.08 -9.75
CA LEU A 164 -1.40 -21.94 -10.97
C LEU A 164 0.03 -22.40 -10.71
N PHE A 165 0.55 -23.28 -11.55
CA PHE A 165 1.90 -23.80 -11.45
C PHE A 165 2.86 -23.05 -12.37
N LYS A 166 4.10 -22.85 -11.91
CA LYS A 166 5.19 -22.23 -12.66
C LYS A 166 5.44 -23.01 -13.93
N ASN A 167 5.45 -22.32 -15.06
CA ASN A 167 5.84 -22.94 -16.32
C ASN A 167 7.33 -22.73 -16.60
N ARG A 168 8.13 -23.81 -16.53
CA ARG A 168 9.57 -23.79 -16.83
C ARG A 168 9.89 -24.15 -18.28
N ALA A 169 8.87 -24.39 -19.12
CA ALA A 169 9.07 -24.76 -20.51
C ALA A 169 9.38 -23.51 -21.37
N TYR A 170 10.49 -23.54 -22.10
CA TYR A 170 10.81 -22.55 -23.14
C TYR A 170 10.35 -23.08 -24.50
N CYS A 171 9.38 -22.39 -25.10
CA CYS A 171 8.70 -22.88 -26.30
C CYS A 171 9.08 -22.03 -27.52
N THR A 172 9.87 -22.61 -28.42
CA THR A 172 10.44 -21.93 -29.60
C THR A 172 9.50 -21.84 -30.79
N GLN A 173 8.40 -22.61 -30.80
CA GLN A 173 7.47 -22.67 -31.94
C GLN A 173 6.33 -21.64 -31.84
N SER A 174 5.76 -21.30 -33.01
CA SER A 174 4.59 -20.41 -33.18
C SER A 174 3.32 -20.96 -32.49
N LYS A 175 2.39 -20.07 -32.11
CA LYS A 175 1.13 -20.36 -31.40
C LYS A 175 0.35 -21.55 -32.01
N THR A 176 0.29 -21.65 -33.34
CA THR A 176 -0.53 -22.66 -34.06
C THR A 176 -0.06 -24.12 -33.87
N LEU A 177 1.22 -24.36 -33.55
CA LEU A 177 1.75 -25.71 -33.24
C LEU A 177 1.78 -26.00 -31.73
N ARG A 178 1.53 -24.99 -30.87
CA ARG A 178 1.46 -25.14 -29.41
C ARG A 178 0.17 -25.82 -28.93
N ASP A 179 -0.85 -25.87 -29.78
CA ASP A 179 -2.19 -26.39 -29.45
C ASP A 179 -2.32 -27.91 -29.59
N ALA A 180 -1.29 -28.61 -30.07
CA ALA A 180 -1.24 -30.07 -30.01
C ALA A 180 -1.40 -30.55 -28.55
N GLY A 181 -2.30 -31.51 -28.32
CA GLY A 181 -2.60 -32.03 -26.98
C GLY A 181 -1.33 -32.55 -26.30
N HIS A 182 -1.13 -32.13 -25.04
CA HIS A 182 0.05 -32.38 -24.16
C HIS A 182 1.24 -31.42 -24.30
N SER A 183 1.07 -30.26 -24.95
CA SER A 183 2.10 -29.22 -24.94
C SER A 183 2.48 -28.77 -23.52
N GLN A 184 3.77 -28.83 -23.19
CA GLN A 184 4.31 -28.32 -21.91
C GLN A 184 4.25 -26.79 -21.81
N CYS A 185 3.98 -26.10 -22.93
CA CYS A 185 3.83 -24.65 -22.99
C CYS A 185 2.50 -24.15 -22.42
N LYS A 186 1.52 -25.05 -22.28
CA LYS A 186 0.20 -24.70 -21.75
C LYS A 186 0.30 -24.47 -20.24
N ALA A 187 -0.43 -23.48 -19.74
CA ALA A 187 -0.55 -23.24 -18.31
C ALA A 187 -0.98 -24.53 -17.58
N LYS A 188 -0.33 -24.79 -16.45
CA LYS A 188 -0.58 -25.95 -15.59
C LYS A 188 -1.36 -25.46 -14.39
N GLN A 189 -2.55 -26.00 -14.17
CA GLN A 189 -3.43 -25.47 -13.15
C GLN A 189 -4.41 -26.52 -12.62
N ILE A 190 -4.81 -26.33 -11.37
CA ILE A 190 -5.93 -27.04 -10.74
C ILE A 190 -6.96 -26.00 -10.32
N VAL A 191 -8.22 -26.24 -10.68
CA VAL A 191 -9.33 -25.32 -10.41
C VAL A 191 -10.45 -26.09 -9.70
N PHE A 192 -10.80 -25.65 -8.49
CA PHE A 192 -12.03 -26.04 -7.81
C PHE A 192 -13.08 -24.97 -8.09
N TYR A 193 -13.98 -25.28 -9.01
CA TYR A 193 -15.02 -24.39 -9.51
C TYR A 193 -16.29 -24.56 -8.65
N ILE A 194 -16.81 -23.47 -8.08
CA ILE A 194 -17.82 -23.55 -7.00
C ILE A 194 -19.25 -23.75 -7.55
N GLY A 195 -19.54 -23.30 -8.77
CA GLY A 195 -20.79 -23.64 -9.47
C GLY A 195 -21.53 -22.52 -10.21
N HIS A 196 -20.94 -21.34 -10.36
CA HIS A 196 -21.52 -20.23 -11.14
C HIS A 196 -20.62 -19.85 -12.32
N GLY A 197 -21.08 -19.06 -13.27
CA GLY A 197 -20.31 -18.65 -14.44
C GLY A 197 -20.36 -19.69 -15.55
N ALA A 198 -19.31 -19.77 -16.37
CA ALA A 198 -19.32 -20.53 -17.63
C ALA A 198 -19.70 -22.02 -17.50
N LEU A 199 -19.31 -22.71 -16.42
CA LEU A 199 -19.67 -24.13 -16.23
C LEU A 199 -21.05 -24.33 -15.60
N ASN A 200 -21.57 -23.34 -14.87
CA ASN A 200 -22.85 -23.39 -14.15
C ASN A 200 -23.08 -24.65 -13.28
N THR A 201 -22.02 -25.37 -12.92
CA THR A 201 -22.04 -26.55 -12.04
C THR A 201 -20.72 -26.61 -11.27
N PRO A 202 -20.69 -27.10 -10.01
CA PRO A 202 -19.44 -27.28 -9.29
C PRO A 202 -18.55 -28.29 -10.03
N ALA A 203 -17.26 -27.98 -10.17
CA ALA A 203 -16.35 -28.84 -10.91
C ALA A 203 -14.94 -28.85 -10.31
N VAL A 204 -14.18 -29.90 -10.60
CA VAL A 204 -12.74 -29.95 -10.38
C VAL A 204 -12.08 -30.12 -11.75
N LEU A 205 -11.25 -29.16 -12.12
CA LEU A 205 -10.52 -29.16 -13.39
C LEU A 205 -9.04 -29.33 -13.09
N VAL A 206 -8.39 -30.28 -13.76
CA VAL A 206 -6.94 -30.50 -13.69
C VAL A 206 -6.39 -30.48 -15.10
N SER A 207 -5.40 -29.62 -15.38
CA SER A 207 -4.80 -29.57 -16.71
C SER A 207 -4.23 -30.95 -17.11
N ARG A 208 -4.49 -31.39 -18.35
CA ARG A 208 -4.03 -32.69 -18.87
C ARG A 208 -2.52 -32.84 -18.93
N ASN A 209 -1.80 -31.72 -18.98
CA ASN A 209 -0.33 -31.69 -18.92
C ASN A 209 0.23 -31.66 -17.48
N LEU A 210 -0.59 -31.97 -16.46
CA LEU A 210 -0.19 -32.12 -15.05
C LEU A 210 -0.23 -33.61 -14.63
N PHE A 211 -1.41 -34.13 -14.27
CA PHE A 211 -1.67 -35.55 -14.00
C PHE A 211 -3.17 -35.82 -14.14
N ARG A 212 -3.55 -37.09 -14.36
CA ARG A 212 -4.96 -37.51 -14.30
C ARG A 212 -5.36 -37.69 -12.82
N PRO A 213 -6.32 -36.92 -12.29
CA PRO A 213 -6.68 -37.00 -10.89
C PRO A 213 -7.46 -38.28 -10.58
N VAL A 214 -7.24 -38.80 -9.38
CA VAL A 214 -8.06 -39.80 -8.72
C VAL A 214 -9.24 -39.08 -8.08
N MET A 215 -10.45 -39.54 -8.41
CA MET A 215 -11.71 -39.00 -7.90
C MET A 215 -12.59 -40.13 -7.35
N PRO A 216 -13.40 -39.90 -6.31
CA PRO A 216 -14.16 -40.97 -5.67
C PRO A 216 -15.33 -41.45 -6.55
N GLU A 217 -15.27 -42.73 -6.92
CA GLU A 217 -16.28 -43.40 -7.75
C GLU A 217 -17.70 -43.22 -7.19
N GLY A 218 -18.67 -42.96 -8.07
CA GLY A 218 -20.08 -42.78 -7.71
C GLY A 218 -20.46 -41.41 -7.13
N SER A 219 -19.50 -40.61 -6.69
CA SER A 219 -19.75 -39.25 -6.19
C SER A 219 -19.34 -38.13 -7.16
N TRP A 220 -18.31 -38.38 -7.96
CA TRP A 220 -17.86 -37.53 -9.05
C TRP A 220 -17.80 -38.33 -10.36
N ARG A 221 -18.08 -37.69 -11.48
CA ARG A 221 -17.96 -38.27 -12.82
C ARG A 221 -17.11 -37.38 -13.72
N GLU A 222 -16.30 -38.01 -14.57
CA GLU A 222 -15.57 -37.29 -15.61
C GLU A 222 -16.58 -36.81 -16.67
N GLU A 223 -16.49 -35.54 -17.04
CA GLU A 223 -17.29 -34.95 -18.10
C GLU A 223 -16.39 -34.67 -19.31
N VAL A 224 -16.82 -35.12 -20.48
CA VAL A 224 -16.10 -34.86 -21.74
C VAL A 224 -16.40 -33.44 -22.15
N GLY A 225 -15.37 -32.58 -22.14
CA GLY A 225 -15.53 -31.14 -22.36
C GLY A 225 -16.27 -30.81 -23.66
N GLN A 226 -17.23 -29.88 -23.58
CA GLN A 226 -17.79 -29.22 -24.75
C GLN A 226 -16.67 -28.45 -25.48
N SER A 227 -16.56 -28.61 -26.80
CA SER A 227 -15.41 -28.14 -27.59
C SER A 227 -15.23 -26.62 -27.58
N ASP A 228 -16.30 -25.87 -27.29
CA ASP A 228 -16.33 -24.43 -27.56
C ASP A 228 -16.12 -23.58 -26.30
N LEU A 229 -16.10 -24.21 -25.11
CA LEU A 229 -15.95 -23.50 -23.84
C LEU A 229 -14.48 -23.44 -23.41
N SER A 230 -14.01 -22.24 -23.06
CA SER A 230 -12.66 -22.03 -22.53
C SER A 230 -12.69 -21.52 -21.09
N ILE A 231 -11.86 -22.09 -20.23
CA ILE A 231 -11.67 -21.68 -18.85
C ILE A 231 -10.21 -21.22 -18.68
N PHE A 232 -10.02 -19.99 -18.20
CA PHE A 232 -8.71 -19.33 -18.04
C PHE A 232 -7.82 -19.41 -19.29
N GLY A 233 -8.39 -19.14 -20.46
CA GLY A 233 -7.68 -19.10 -21.73
C GLY A 233 -7.29 -20.48 -22.30
N GLN A 234 -7.83 -21.57 -21.75
CA GLN A 234 -7.64 -22.93 -22.27
C GLN A 234 -8.99 -23.58 -22.57
N PRO A 235 -9.15 -24.27 -23.70
CA PRO A 235 -10.36 -25.04 -23.98
C PRO A 235 -10.56 -26.14 -22.94
N LEU A 236 -11.81 -26.53 -22.67
CA LEU A 236 -12.12 -27.62 -21.73
C LEU A 236 -11.45 -28.95 -22.09
N SER A 237 -11.17 -29.18 -23.38
CA SER A 237 -10.43 -30.35 -23.86
C SER A 237 -9.02 -30.45 -23.28
N ASP A 238 -8.43 -29.35 -22.79
CA ASP A 238 -7.13 -29.33 -22.12
C ASP A 238 -7.19 -29.72 -20.63
N TYR A 239 -8.38 -30.01 -20.11
CA TYR A 239 -8.59 -30.42 -18.72
C TYR A 239 -9.13 -31.85 -18.61
N TYR A 240 -8.83 -32.48 -17.49
CA TYR A 240 -9.68 -33.49 -16.90
C TYR A 240 -10.74 -32.75 -16.07
N VAL A 241 -12.01 -32.85 -16.46
CA VAL A 241 -13.12 -32.14 -15.82
C VAL A 241 -13.96 -33.15 -15.07
N TYR A 242 -14.14 -32.94 -13.77
CA TYR A 242 -14.98 -33.77 -12.92
C TYR A 242 -16.08 -32.94 -12.29
N VAL A 243 -17.31 -33.43 -12.40
CA VAL A 243 -18.52 -32.80 -11.82
C VAL A 243 -19.17 -33.76 -10.82
N PRO A 244 -19.87 -33.27 -9.79
CA PRO A 244 -20.57 -34.14 -8.86
C PRO A 244 -21.69 -34.88 -9.59
N VAL A 245 -21.87 -36.17 -9.28
CA VAL A 245 -22.95 -36.97 -9.86
C VAL A 245 -24.32 -36.42 -9.47
N LYS A 246 -24.42 -35.86 -8.26
CA LYS A 246 -25.60 -35.17 -7.73
C LYS A 246 -25.17 -33.90 -7.00
N GLU A 247 -25.76 -32.77 -7.39
CA GLU A 247 -25.62 -31.52 -6.64
C GLU A 247 -26.36 -31.61 -5.31
N ARG A 248 -25.71 -31.11 -4.26
CA ARG A 248 -26.23 -31.10 -2.89
C ARG A 248 -26.14 -29.69 -2.35
N ASP A 249 -27.26 -29.24 -1.82
CA ASP A 249 -27.35 -28.01 -1.05
C ASP A 249 -26.38 -28.04 0.16
N ALA A 250 -25.76 -26.89 0.45
CA ALA A 250 -24.75 -26.77 1.48
C ALA A 250 -25.30 -27.05 2.89
N TYR A 251 -26.50 -26.56 3.20
CA TYR A 251 -27.13 -26.79 4.51
C TYR A 251 -27.47 -28.25 4.72
N SER A 252 -27.96 -28.93 3.68
CA SER A 252 -28.23 -30.37 3.73
C SER A 252 -26.97 -31.18 4.08
N VAL A 253 -25.81 -30.81 3.52
CA VAL A 253 -24.52 -31.44 3.84
C VAL A 253 -24.08 -31.10 5.27
N LEU A 254 -24.17 -29.84 5.67
CA LEU A 254 -23.77 -29.40 7.01
C LEU A 254 -24.62 -30.05 8.11
N ILE A 255 -25.95 -30.09 7.95
CA ILE A 255 -26.86 -30.77 8.87
C ILE A 255 -26.50 -32.26 8.97
N SER A 256 -26.24 -32.92 7.84
CA SER A 256 -25.78 -34.31 7.85
C SER A 256 -24.47 -34.47 8.64
N ASN A 257 -23.52 -33.56 8.49
CA ASN A 257 -22.25 -33.58 9.23
C ASN A 257 -22.44 -33.38 10.74
N ILE A 258 -23.46 -32.62 11.18
CA ILE A 258 -23.83 -32.52 12.61
C ILE A 258 -24.21 -33.91 13.14
N TYR A 259 -25.09 -34.64 12.43
CA TYR A 259 -25.50 -35.99 12.83
C TYR A 259 -24.33 -36.98 12.89
N HIS A 260 -23.31 -36.80 12.04
CA HIS A 260 -22.11 -37.64 12.02
C HIS A 260 -20.97 -37.13 12.92
N GLY A 261 -21.19 -36.06 13.70
CA GLY A 261 -20.17 -35.50 14.60
C GLY A 261 -18.93 -34.93 13.90
N ARG A 262 -19.05 -34.54 12.62
CA ARG A 262 -17.95 -34.06 11.77
C ARG A 262 -17.63 -32.58 12.05
N LYS A 263 -16.87 -32.34 13.12
CA LYS A 263 -16.48 -30.98 13.58
C LYS A 263 -15.58 -30.22 12.62
N ASP A 264 -14.85 -30.91 11.75
CA ASP A 264 -13.92 -30.36 10.76
C ASP A 264 -14.59 -29.51 9.66
N PHE A 265 -15.91 -29.61 9.53
CA PHE A 265 -16.74 -28.78 8.65
C PHE A 265 -17.27 -27.51 9.33
N PHE A 266 -16.93 -27.28 10.60
CA PHE A 266 -17.37 -26.14 11.39
C PHE A 266 -16.17 -25.36 11.93
N ILE A 267 -16.41 -24.09 12.26
CA ILE A 267 -15.38 -23.20 12.79
C ILE A 267 -15.38 -23.30 14.31
N THR A 268 -14.26 -23.77 14.87
CA THR A 268 -14.00 -23.72 16.31
C THR A 268 -13.69 -22.30 16.77
N ILE A 269 -13.87 -22.00 18.06
CA ILE A 269 -13.50 -20.71 18.65
C ILE A 269 -12.04 -20.33 18.34
N GLU A 270 -11.09 -21.28 18.44
CA GLU A 270 -9.67 -21.03 18.19
C GLU A 270 -9.39 -20.58 16.74
N ASN A 271 -9.91 -21.34 15.76
CA ASN A 271 -9.80 -20.96 14.34
C ASN A 271 -10.52 -19.63 14.04
N LEU A 272 -11.66 -19.36 14.68
CA LEU A 272 -12.38 -18.08 14.51
C LEU A 272 -11.53 -16.90 15.02
N LEU A 273 -10.94 -17.03 16.20
CA LEU A 273 -10.07 -16.01 16.79
C LEU A 273 -8.80 -15.81 15.95
N ALA A 274 -8.21 -16.89 15.43
CA ALA A 274 -7.05 -16.83 14.55
C ALA A 274 -7.37 -16.09 13.24
N SER A 275 -8.53 -16.37 12.63
CA SER A 275 -9.01 -15.63 11.46
C SER A 275 -9.19 -14.14 11.76
N TRP A 276 -9.84 -13.78 12.88
CA TRP A 276 -10.00 -12.37 13.25
C TRP A 276 -8.68 -11.67 13.60
N ALA A 277 -7.74 -12.37 14.24
CA ALA A 277 -6.41 -11.82 14.52
C ALA A 277 -5.65 -11.48 13.21
N PHE A 278 -5.87 -12.26 12.16
CA PHE A 278 -5.30 -12.04 10.83
C PHE A 278 -5.98 -10.87 10.06
N TRP A 279 -7.31 -10.77 10.10
CA TRP A 279 -8.06 -9.76 9.33
C TRP A 279 -8.23 -8.40 10.02
N THR A 280 -8.24 -8.36 11.34
CA THR A 280 -8.46 -7.12 12.12
C THR A 280 -7.44 -6.01 11.81
N PRO A 281 -6.13 -6.29 11.70
CA PRO A 281 -5.14 -5.26 11.35
C PRO A 281 -5.44 -4.56 10.03
N LEU A 282 -5.84 -5.33 8.99
CA LEU A 282 -6.26 -4.76 7.71
C LEU A 282 -7.47 -3.85 7.89
N LEU A 283 -8.54 -4.36 8.52
CA LEU A 283 -9.78 -3.62 8.74
C LEU A 283 -9.55 -2.29 9.48
N ASN A 284 -8.66 -2.26 10.45
CA ASN A 284 -8.28 -1.04 11.16
C ASN A 284 -7.53 -0.07 10.23
N SER A 285 -6.56 -0.58 9.46
CA SER A 285 -5.71 0.23 8.59
C SER A 285 -6.44 0.86 7.40
N ILE A 286 -7.54 0.27 6.93
CA ILE A 286 -8.31 0.74 5.77
C ILE A 286 -9.53 1.59 6.11
N SER A 287 -9.82 1.79 7.41
CA SER A 287 -11.04 2.46 7.90
C SER A 287 -11.29 3.86 7.31
N ASN A 288 -10.23 4.58 6.93
CA ASN A 288 -10.27 5.91 6.33
C ASN A 288 -9.68 5.95 4.91
N GLN A 289 -9.50 4.79 4.26
CA GLN A 289 -8.92 4.73 2.92
C GLN A 289 -9.97 5.09 1.86
N PRO A 290 -9.63 5.94 0.87
CA PRO A 290 -10.54 6.19 -0.25
C PRO A 290 -10.80 4.90 -1.05
N LEU A 291 -12.05 4.72 -1.48
CA LEU A 291 -12.48 3.58 -2.27
C LEU A 291 -12.49 3.97 -3.75
N ARG A 292 -11.99 3.08 -4.62
CA ARG A 292 -12.15 3.26 -6.06
C ARG A 292 -13.61 3.08 -6.45
N LEU A 293 -14.19 4.07 -7.12
CA LEU A 293 -15.55 3.94 -7.63
C LEU A 293 -15.57 3.12 -8.92
N TYR A 294 -16.57 2.26 -9.08
CA TYR A 294 -16.80 1.51 -10.31
C TYR A 294 -18.29 1.53 -10.72
N PRO A 295 -18.63 1.56 -12.02
CA PRO A 295 -20.02 1.70 -12.48
C PRO A 295 -20.92 0.54 -12.03
N GLY A 296 -20.40 -0.68 -12.13
CA GLY A 296 -21.12 -1.94 -11.93
C GLY A 296 -21.32 -2.70 -13.25
N GLY A 297 -21.34 -4.03 -13.19
CA GLY A 297 -21.55 -4.89 -14.36
C GLY A 297 -20.37 -4.89 -15.35
N GLU A 298 -20.66 -5.08 -16.64
CA GLU A 298 -19.65 -5.14 -17.72
C GLU A 298 -18.90 -3.81 -17.92
N GLU A 299 -19.50 -2.69 -17.51
CA GLU A 299 -18.90 -1.34 -17.60
C GLU A 299 -17.67 -1.19 -16.68
N ASN A 300 -17.47 -2.11 -15.74
CA ASN A 300 -16.27 -2.15 -14.91
C ASN A 300 -14.98 -2.28 -15.72
N GLN A 301 -15.02 -2.94 -16.88
CA GLN A 301 -13.86 -3.17 -17.76
C GLN A 301 -12.60 -3.57 -16.96
N HIS A 302 -11.54 -2.76 -17.02
CA HIS A 302 -10.25 -2.99 -16.35
C HIS A 302 -10.08 -2.16 -15.06
N LEU A 303 -11.14 -1.50 -14.57
CA LEU A 303 -11.03 -0.57 -13.44
C LEU A 303 -10.67 -1.25 -12.13
N LEU A 304 -11.11 -2.50 -11.98
CA LEU A 304 -10.86 -3.32 -10.80
C LEU A 304 -9.65 -4.24 -10.98
N ASP A 305 -8.96 -4.18 -12.12
CA ASP A 305 -7.73 -4.93 -12.33
C ASP A 305 -6.64 -4.38 -11.40
N PHE A 306 -5.93 -5.28 -10.73
CA PHE A 306 -4.84 -4.93 -9.83
C PHE A 306 -3.65 -5.84 -10.05
N GLU A 307 -2.47 -5.29 -9.79
CA GLU A 307 -1.20 -5.97 -9.92
C GLU A 307 -0.45 -6.01 -8.60
N MET A 308 0.50 -6.94 -8.52
CA MET A 308 1.40 -7.07 -7.39
C MET A 308 2.67 -6.26 -7.68
N VAL A 309 2.95 -5.25 -6.87
CA VAL A 309 4.14 -4.39 -7.00
C VAL A 309 4.95 -4.52 -5.73
N SER A 310 6.15 -5.12 -5.82
CA SER A 310 7.10 -5.21 -4.70
C SER A 310 6.55 -5.83 -3.40
N GLY A 311 5.58 -6.77 -3.49
CA GLY A 311 4.96 -7.41 -2.33
C GLY A 311 3.69 -6.73 -1.82
N GLU A 312 3.24 -5.67 -2.49
CA GLU A 312 1.98 -4.96 -2.24
C GLU A 312 1.02 -5.16 -3.43
N VAL A 313 -0.23 -4.70 -3.29
CA VAL A 313 -1.19 -4.64 -4.41
C VAL A 313 -1.62 -3.22 -4.71
N ALA A 314 -1.73 -2.90 -6.00
CA ALA A 314 -2.25 -1.63 -6.49
C ALA A 314 -3.08 -1.86 -7.75
N PHE A 315 -4.06 -0.98 -8.01
CA PHE A 315 -4.80 -1.04 -9.27
C PHE A 315 -3.88 -0.78 -10.47
N THR A 316 -4.08 -1.49 -11.58
CA THR A 316 -3.25 -1.39 -12.80
C THR A 316 -3.50 -0.10 -13.57
N GLY A 317 -4.76 0.33 -13.64
CA GLY A 317 -5.18 1.55 -14.34
C GLY A 317 -5.27 2.76 -13.41
N ALA A 318 -4.98 3.96 -13.95
CA ALA A 318 -5.33 5.22 -13.29
C ALA A 318 -6.86 5.36 -13.19
N GLU A 319 -7.34 6.07 -12.16
CA GLU A 319 -8.78 6.23 -11.93
C GLU A 319 -9.39 7.12 -13.04
N PRO A 320 -10.46 6.70 -13.73
CA PRO A 320 -11.05 7.51 -14.80
C PRO A 320 -11.63 8.79 -14.25
N LEU A 321 -11.22 9.91 -14.85
CA LEU A 321 -11.69 11.26 -14.50
C LEU A 321 -13.22 11.45 -14.71
N GLU A 322 -13.88 10.57 -15.47
CA GLU A 322 -15.30 10.70 -15.86
C GLU A 322 -16.31 10.08 -14.86
N LEU A 323 -15.85 9.26 -13.91
CA LEU A 323 -16.71 8.57 -12.93
C LEU A 323 -16.87 9.36 -11.60
N LEU A 324 -16.45 10.62 -11.62
CA LEU A 324 -16.55 11.56 -10.51
C LEU A 324 -17.92 12.26 -10.54
N ASN A 325 -18.68 12.05 -9.47
CA ASN A 325 -20.02 12.58 -9.24
C ASN A 325 -20.05 14.12 -9.40
N PRO A 326 -20.93 14.72 -10.23
CA PRO A 326 -20.89 16.16 -10.54
C PRO A 326 -21.22 17.09 -9.36
N ASN A 327 -21.73 16.57 -8.24
CA ASN A 327 -22.01 17.35 -7.03
C ASN A 327 -20.94 17.24 -5.93
N ARG A 328 -19.78 16.65 -6.25
CA ARG A 328 -18.61 16.65 -5.37
C ARG A 328 -17.50 17.50 -6.01
N LEU A 329 -17.32 18.73 -5.55
CA LEU A 329 -16.05 19.42 -5.74
C LEU A 329 -15.01 18.75 -4.84
N MET A 330 -14.33 17.71 -5.37
CA MET A 330 -13.12 17.08 -4.83
C MET A 330 -12.24 16.64 -6.04
N PRO A 331 -11.09 15.97 -5.85
CA PRO A 331 -9.72 16.42 -6.09
C PRO A 331 -9.22 16.40 -7.55
N SER A 332 -10.06 16.10 -8.53
CA SER A 332 -9.64 15.80 -9.92
C SER A 332 -9.57 17.00 -10.86
N ASP A 333 -10.23 18.10 -10.49
CA ASP A 333 -10.32 19.29 -11.35
C ASP A 333 -9.01 20.10 -11.39
N PHE A 334 -8.11 19.83 -10.44
CA PHE A 334 -6.84 20.50 -10.34
C PHE A 334 -5.71 19.50 -10.58
N ARG A 335 -5.25 19.43 -11.82
CA ARG A 335 -3.93 18.86 -12.16
C ARG A 335 -2.85 19.68 -11.47
N THR A 336 -1.68 19.09 -11.23
CA THR A 336 -0.50 19.80 -10.70
C THR A 336 -0.36 21.17 -11.37
N ILE A 337 -0.67 22.24 -10.62
CA ILE A 337 -0.63 23.60 -11.13
C ILE A 337 0.81 24.05 -11.01
N GLN A 338 1.43 24.29 -12.16
CA GLN A 338 2.69 25.01 -12.22
C GLN A 338 2.39 26.48 -12.43
N SER A 339 2.58 27.28 -11.38
CA SER A 339 2.41 28.72 -11.43
C SER A 339 3.57 29.43 -10.73
N LYS A 340 3.37 30.69 -10.31
CA LYS A 340 4.35 31.41 -9.50
C LYS A 340 3.75 31.74 -8.14
N PHE A 341 4.49 31.45 -7.09
CA PHE A 341 4.25 31.94 -5.73
C PHE A 341 5.43 32.82 -5.34
N ARG A 342 5.16 34.10 -5.01
CA ARG A 342 6.19 35.10 -4.74
C ARG A 342 7.28 35.17 -5.84
N GLN A 343 6.83 35.22 -7.10
CA GLN A 343 7.68 35.24 -8.29
C GLN A 343 8.54 33.98 -8.54
N SER A 344 8.48 32.99 -7.65
CA SER A 344 9.19 31.71 -7.73
C SER A 344 8.25 30.60 -8.21
N PRO A 345 8.74 29.53 -8.87
CA PRO A 345 7.91 28.39 -9.25
C PRO A 345 7.09 27.84 -8.09
N LEU A 346 5.79 27.64 -8.35
CA LEU A 346 4.85 26.97 -7.46
C LEU A 346 4.45 25.64 -8.10
N VAL A 347 4.55 24.57 -7.33
CA VAL A 347 3.93 23.28 -7.59
C VAL A 347 2.80 23.14 -6.58
N SER A 348 1.58 23.00 -7.06
CA SER A 348 0.42 22.77 -6.20
C SER A 348 -0.42 21.60 -6.70
N ALA A 349 -0.75 20.70 -5.80
CA ALA A 349 -1.50 19.48 -6.03
C ALA A 349 -2.18 19.08 -4.71
N TRP A 350 -2.95 17.99 -4.69
CA TRP A 350 -3.34 17.38 -3.43
C TRP A 350 -2.12 16.85 -2.68
N SER A 351 -2.21 16.71 -1.37
CA SER A 351 -1.07 16.39 -0.50
C SER A 351 -0.29 15.15 -0.98
N GLU A 352 -0.98 14.09 -1.41
CA GLU A 352 -0.34 12.86 -1.89
C GLU A 352 0.40 13.03 -3.23
N ASP A 353 -0.22 13.69 -4.21
CA ASP A 353 0.39 13.99 -5.50
C ASP A 353 1.55 14.97 -5.37
N LEU A 354 1.37 15.98 -4.53
CA LEU A 354 2.39 16.98 -4.23
C LEU A 354 3.63 16.33 -3.62
N ILE A 355 3.45 15.43 -2.66
CA ILE A 355 4.54 14.69 -2.03
C ILE A 355 5.21 13.75 -3.02
N SER A 356 4.44 13.09 -3.88
CA SER A 356 4.98 12.25 -4.94
C SER A 356 5.83 13.05 -5.93
N GLN A 357 5.35 14.22 -6.34
CA GLN A 357 6.07 15.11 -7.23
C GLN A 357 7.33 15.67 -6.56
N LEU A 358 7.24 16.13 -5.31
CA LEU A 358 8.37 16.61 -4.52
C LEU A 358 9.46 15.53 -4.36
N ALA A 359 9.07 14.30 -4.01
CA ALA A 359 10.00 13.19 -3.88
C ALA A 359 10.70 12.86 -5.21
N SER A 360 9.96 12.87 -6.33
CA SER A 360 10.51 12.70 -7.68
C SER A 360 11.51 13.81 -8.04
N ASP A 361 11.20 15.06 -7.71
CA ASP A 361 12.07 16.20 -8.01
C ASP A 361 13.34 16.18 -7.16
N MET A 362 13.25 15.76 -5.89
CA MET A 362 14.41 15.53 -5.03
C MET A 362 15.30 14.40 -5.57
N GLU A 363 14.72 13.27 -6.01
CA GLU A 363 15.50 12.16 -6.61
C GLU A 363 16.22 12.61 -7.89
N LYS A 364 15.56 13.38 -8.74
CA LYS A 364 16.16 13.95 -9.96
C LYS A 364 17.29 14.90 -9.62
N ALA A 365 17.12 15.78 -8.62
CA ALA A 365 18.15 16.69 -8.16
C ALA A 365 19.37 15.93 -7.60
N ALA A 366 19.13 14.92 -6.77
CA ALA A 366 20.17 14.07 -6.18
C ALA A 366 20.94 13.32 -7.28
N SER A 367 20.24 12.61 -8.16
CA SER A 367 20.86 11.80 -9.21
C SER A 367 21.70 12.63 -10.18
N ARG A 368 21.19 13.80 -10.61
CA ARG A 368 21.95 14.73 -11.47
C ARG A 368 23.20 15.26 -10.78
N THR A 369 23.11 15.55 -9.49
CA THR A 369 24.23 16.11 -8.74
C THR A 369 25.29 15.05 -8.46
N VAL A 370 24.90 13.86 -8.00
CA VAL A 370 25.82 12.73 -7.78
C VAL A 370 26.54 12.36 -9.08
N ALA A 371 25.87 12.36 -10.23
CA ALA A 371 26.50 12.12 -11.52
C ALA A 371 27.58 13.16 -11.88
N ARG A 372 27.47 14.41 -11.39
CA ARG A 372 28.39 15.51 -11.70
C ARG A 372 29.51 15.66 -10.67
N SER A 373 29.21 15.60 -9.38
CA SER A 373 30.12 15.90 -8.27
C SER A 373 30.46 14.69 -7.39
N GLY A 374 29.82 13.54 -7.61
CA GLY A 374 30.05 12.31 -6.82
C GLY A 374 29.39 12.29 -5.44
N GLN A 375 28.90 13.43 -4.96
CA GLN A 375 28.22 13.62 -3.67
C GLN A 375 27.05 14.60 -3.83
N PHE A 376 26.04 14.46 -2.98
CA PHE A 376 24.87 15.35 -2.89
C PHE A 376 24.62 15.75 -1.42
N HIS A 377 24.60 17.04 -1.12
CA HIS A 377 24.36 17.55 0.24
C HIS A 377 22.92 18.04 0.39
N LEU A 378 22.12 17.27 1.13
CA LEU A 378 20.69 17.49 1.38
C LEU A 378 20.48 17.97 2.83
N ALA A 379 19.93 19.17 3.01
CA ALA A 379 19.53 19.67 4.32
C ALA A 379 18.01 19.57 4.50
N LEU A 380 17.55 18.99 5.61
CA LEU A 380 16.15 18.73 5.91
C LEU A 380 15.71 19.47 7.18
N SER A 381 14.63 20.24 7.09
CA SER A 381 13.95 20.79 8.26
C SER A 381 13.07 19.74 8.93
N GLY A 382 12.85 19.91 10.22
CA GLY A 382 11.98 19.04 11.00
C GLY A 382 10.49 19.38 10.92
N GLY A 383 9.75 18.93 11.94
CA GLY A 383 8.30 19.11 12.03
C GLY A 383 7.48 17.97 11.43
N SER A 384 6.15 18.14 11.43
CA SER A 384 5.20 17.10 10.99
C SER A 384 5.02 17.04 9.47
N SER A 385 5.12 18.17 8.77
CA SER A 385 4.93 18.26 7.31
C SER A 385 5.88 17.36 6.49
N PRO A 386 7.19 17.28 6.78
CA PRO A 386 8.10 16.42 5.99
C PRO A 386 7.99 14.92 6.31
N VAL A 387 7.27 14.50 7.36
CA VAL A 387 7.16 13.07 7.74
C VAL A 387 6.58 12.22 6.61
N ILE A 388 5.54 12.71 5.93
CA ILE A 388 4.92 11.98 4.81
C ILE A 388 5.90 11.87 3.62
N LEU A 389 6.70 12.91 3.39
CA LEU A 389 7.75 12.89 2.38
C LEU A 389 8.85 11.88 2.71
N PHE A 390 9.29 11.82 3.97
CA PHE A 390 10.30 10.84 4.42
C PHE A 390 9.83 9.41 4.18
N GLN A 391 8.58 9.12 4.54
CA GLN A 391 7.98 7.81 4.29
C GLN A 391 7.86 7.51 2.79
N ARG A 392 7.53 8.52 1.96
CA ARG A 392 7.47 8.37 0.49
C ARG A 392 8.84 8.05 -0.10
N LEU A 393 9.87 8.80 0.29
CA LEU A 393 11.26 8.60 -0.13
C LEU A 393 11.78 7.22 0.29
N ALA A 394 11.47 6.78 1.50
CA ALA A 394 11.85 5.47 2.01
C ALA A 394 11.19 4.30 1.26
N ARG A 395 9.91 4.42 0.89
CA ARG A 395 9.11 3.31 0.34
C ARG A 395 9.07 3.23 -1.18
N HIS A 396 9.22 4.35 -1.89
CA HIS A 396 8.96 4.42 -3.33
C HIS A 396 10.14 4.91 -4.18
N HIS A 397 11.20 5.45 -3.56
CA HIS A 397 12.35 6.04 -4.26
C HIS A 397 13.64 5.25 -4.03
N TYR A 398 13.64 3.95 -4.36
CA TYR A 398 14.81 3.07 -4.22
C TYR A 398 16.01 3.48 -5.08
N ALA A 399 15.76 4.22 -6.17
CA ALA A 399 16.80 4.74 -7.06
C ALA A 399 17.50 5.99 -6.52
N PHE A 400 17.00 6.59 -5.43
CA PHE A 400 17.64 7.72 -4.79
C PHE A 400 19.07 7.35 -4.35
N PRO A 401 20.10 8.14 -4.71
CA PRO A 401 21.50 7.75 -4.52
C PRO A 401 21.99 7.91 -3.07
N TRP A 402 21.30 7.31 -2.10
CA TRP A 402 21.56 7.42 -0.65
C TRP A 402 23.01 7.18 -0.23
N LYS A 403 23.72 6.26 -0.91
CA LYS A 403 25.14 5.99 -0.67
C LYS A 403 26.05 7.21 -0.87
N HIS A 404 25.63 8.15 -1.71
CA HIS A 404 26.36 9.35 -2.09
C HIS A 404 25.72 10.63 -1.54
N THR A 405 24.67 10.50 -0.72
CA THR A 405 23.94 11.64 -0.14
C THR A 405 24.40 11.88 1.29
N HIS A 406 24.80 13.12 1.58
CA HIS A 406 24.98 13.64 2.94
C HIS A 406 23.69 14.30 3.42
N ILE A 407 23.21 13.89 4.60
CA ILE A 407 21.96 14.38 5.20
C ILE A 407 22.31 15.28 6.38
N TRP A 408 21.82 16.52 6.32
CA TRP A 408 22.03 17.57 7.33
C TRP A 408 20.70 17.98 7.92
N LEU A 409 20.64 18.27 9.21
CA LEU A 409 19.48 18.95 9.79
C LEU A 409 19.57 20.45 9.53
N VAL A 410 18.44 21.05 9.16
CA VAL A 410 18.28 22.51 9.05
C VAL A 410 18.04 23.14 10.41
N ASP A 411 17.35 22.42 11.30
CA ASP A 411 17.04 22.85 12.64
C ASP A 411 16.82 21.66 13.58
N GLU A 412 17.07 21.86 14.87
CA GLU A 412 16.89 20.85 15.91
C GLU A 412 16.47 21.50 17.22
N ARG A 413 15.62 20.82 17.99
CA ARG A 413 15.22 21.24 19.32
C ARG A 413 16.31 20.86 20.32
N CYS A 414 16.50 21.69 21.33
CA CYS A 414 17.47 21.43 22.40
C CYS A 414 16.95 20.37 23.39
N VAL A 415 16.76 19.15 22.88
CA VAL A 415 16.37 17.93 23.58
C VAL A 415 17.33 16.80 23.18
N PRO A 416 17.43 15.69 23.95
CA PRO A 416 18.24 14.56 23.54
C PRO A 416 17.82 14.02 22.15
N LEU A 417 18.76 13.55 21.34
CA LEU A 417 18.49 13.00 19.99
C LEU A 417 17.61 11.73 19.98
N THR A 418 17.38 11.14 21.16
CA THR A 418 16.47 9.99 21.37
C THR A 418 15.08 10.41 21.83
N ASP A 419 14.84 11.70 22.05
CA ASP A 419 13.57 12.24 22.51
C ASP A 419 12.55 12.29 21.36
N ALA A 420 11.28 12.06 21.67
CA ALA A 420 10.19 12.09 20.68
C ALA A 420 10.01 13.47 20.03
N GLU A 421 10.42 14.56 20.70
CA GLU A 421 10.38 15.91 20.15
C GLU A 421 11.57 16.26 19.25
N SER A 422 12.63 15.42 19.19
CA SER A 422 13.80 15.66 18.33
C SER A 422 13.47 15.49 16.84
N ASN A 423 13.92 16.46 16.04
CA ASN A 423 13.85 16.40 14.59
C ASN A 423 14.69 15.23 14.03
N PHE A 424 15.86 14.96 14.62
CA PHE A 424 16.70 13.82 14.27
C PHE A 424 16.01 12.50 14.59
N PHE A 425 15.36 12.38 15.76
CA PHE A 425 14.60 11.18 16.10
C PHE A 425 13.48 10.89 15.08
N SER A 426 12.73 11.93 14.70
CA SER A 426 11.70 11.83 13.65
C SER A 426 12.28 11.42 12.29
N LEU A 427 13.38 12.06 11.86
CA LEU A 427 14.10 11.72 10.63
C LEU A 427 14.61 10.27 10.66
N HIS A 428 15.14 9.82 11.80
CA HIS A 428 15.62 8.46 11.97
C HIS A 428 14.50 7.44 11.80
N ASN A 429 13.37 7.65 12.50
CA ASN A 429 12.22 6.75 12.48
C ASN A 429 11.46 6.76 11.15
N HIS A 430 11.46 7.85 10.40
CA HIS A 430 10.67 7.92 9.16
C HIS A 430 11.47 7.77 7.88
N LEU A 431 12.80 7.93 7.94
CA LEU A 431 13.69 7.79 6.77
C LEU A 431 14.87 6.86 7.06
N LEU A 432 15.75 7.22 8.00
CA LEU A 432 17.10 6.62 8.09
C LEU A 432 17.08 5.14 8.47
N GLN A 433 16.06 4.66 9.20
CA GLN A 433 15.94 3.23 9.50
C GLN A 433 15.58 2.36 8.28
N SER A 434 15.06 2.98 7.22
CA SER A 434 14.58 2.29 6.02
C SER A 434 15.47 2.47 4.79
N VAL A 435 16.39 3.45 4.80
CA VAL A 435 17.29 3.74 3.67
C VAL A 435 18.74 3.42 4.00
N ARG A 436 19.52 3.05 2.98
CA ARG A 436 20.95 2.71 3.15
C ARG A 436 21.84 3.95 2.95
N VAL A 437 21.94 4.77 4.00
CA VAL A 437 22.86 5.92 4.06
C VAL A 437 24.07 5.53 4.93
N PRO A 438 25.32 5.74 4.48
CA PRO A 438 26.49 5.53 5.32
C PRO A 438 26.42 6.41 6.57
N TYR A 439 26.74 5.87 7.74
CA TYR A 439 26.64 6.60 9.01
C TYR A 439 27.43 7.92 9.00
N PHE A 440 28.60 7.95 8.36
CA PHE A 440 29.43 9.17 8.23
C PHE A 440 28.85 10.23 7.28
N ASN A 441 27.76 9.93 6.59
CA ASN A 441 27.00 10.89 5.77
C ASN A 441 25.76 11.45 6.49
N VAL A 442 25.54 11.10 7.76
CA VAL A 442 24.43 11.61 8.56
C VAL A 442 24.97 12.60 9.58
N HIS A 443 24.53 13.86 9.49
CA HIS A 443 25.07 14.97 10.27
C HIS A 443 23.97 15.55 11.19
N PRO A 444 23.79 14.99 12.41
CA PRO A 444 22.91 15.57 13.42
C PRO A 444 23.46 16.89 13.95
N MET A 445 22.56 17.82 14.31
CA MET A 445 22.97 19.03 15.04
C MET A 445 23.45 18.66 16.45
N PRO A 446 24.61 19.15 16.90
CA PRO A 446 25.18 18.82 18.21
C PRO A 446 24.49 19.63 19.32
N VAL A 447 23.21 19.34 19.56
CA VAL A 447 22.38 19.98 20.59
C VAL A 447 22.59 19.40 21.97
N HIS A 448 23.17 18.20 22.08
CA HIS A 448 23.45 17.52 23.34
C HIS A 448 24.94 17.18 23.44
N LEU A 449 25.71 18.03 24.13
CA LEU A 449 27.15 17.90 24.32
C LEU A 449 27.47 17.94 25.81
N ASN A 450 28.47 17.18 26.26
CA ASN A 450 28.90 17.17 27.66
C ASN A 450 27.73 16.96 28.67
N GLN A 451 26.72 16.16 28.28
CA GLN A 451 25.48 15.91 29.05
C GLN A 451 24.61 17.16 29.30
N ARG A 452 24.77 18.21 28.49
CA ARG A 452 24.01 19.47 28.53
C ARG A 452 23.38 19.78 27.18
N LEU A 453 22.28 20.51 27.19
CA LEU A 453 21.50 20.83 26.00
C LEU A 453 21.74 22.29 25.59
N CYS A 454 22.22 22.51 24.36
CA CYS A 454 22.41 23.82 23.72
C CYS A 454 23.07 24.90 24.60
N VAL A 455 24.13 24.52 25.30
CA VAL A 455 24.93 25.43 26.11
C VAL A 455 25.99 26.08 25.22
N GLU A 456 26.06 27.42 25.20
CA GLU A 456 26.98 28.16 24.33
C GLU A 456 28.45 27.80 24.57
N GLU A 457 28.84 27.53 25.82
CA GLU A 457 30.21 27.11 26.16
C GLU A 457 30.61 25.77 25.54
N ASP A 458 29.64 24.92 25.16
CA ASP A 458 29.90 23.65 24.46
C ASP A 458 30.17 23.85 22.96
N ARG A 459 29.98 25.08 22.45
CA ARG A 459 30.32 25.49 21.07
C ARG A 459 29.68 24.62 19.99
N GLY A 460 28.45 24.15 20.24
CA GLY A 460 27.73 23.27 19.33
C GLY A 460 27.47 23.91 17.96
N THR A 461 27.11 25.19 17.95
CA THR A 461 26.89 25.95 16.69
C THR A 461 28.18 26.05 15.87
N GLU A 462 29.33 26.33 16.48
CA GLU A 462 30.61 26.38 15.78
C GLU A 462 31.10 25.03 15.30
N LEU A 463 30.84 23.95 16.06
CA LEU A 463 31.18 22.59 15.66
C LEU A 463 30.44 22.20 14.38
N TYR A 464 29.12 22.41 14.35
CA TYR A 464 28.30 22.11 13.18
C TYR A 464 28.66 23.01 11.99
N ALA A 465 28.87 24.31 12.24
CA ALA A 465 29.34 25.26 11.23
C ALA A 465 30.68 24.83 10.62
N LYS A 466 31.63 24.39 11.44
CA LYS A 466 32.96 23.93 11.00
C LYS A 466 32.84 22.67 10.13
N GLU A 467 31.97 21.74 10.50
CA GLU A 467 31.71 20.53 9.72
C GLU A 467 31.10 20.86 8.36
N ILE A 468 30.10 21.75 8.31
CA ILE A 468 29.52 22.26 7.06
C ILE A 468 30.59 22.90 6.18
N MET A 469 31.42 23.78 6.73
CA MET A 469 32.49 24.47 5.98
C MET A 469 33.56 23.50 5.46
N ALA A 470 33.77 22.37 6.13
CA ALA A 470 34.75 21.36 5.74
C ALA A 470 34.23 20.41 4.65
N LEU A 471 32.95 20.03 4.70
CA LEU A 471 32.37 19.01 3.82
C LEU A 471 31.55 19.60 2.67
N VAL A 472 30.87 20.73 2.88
CA VAL A 472 29.99 21.35 1.89
C VAL A 472 30.74 22.44 1.16
N ALA A 473 31.06 22.20 -0.12
CA ALA A 473 31.79 23.16 -0.95
C ALA A 473 31.12 24.56 -0.94
N ASN A 474 31.89 25.59 -0.59
CA ASN A 474 31.43 26.98 -0.45
C ASN A 474 30.27 27.19 0.53
N ALA A 475 30.00 26.24 1.43
CA ALA A 475 28.81 26.20 2.27
C ALA A 475 27.51 26.37 1.47
N SER A 476 27.47 25.76 0.28
CA SER A 476 26.32 25.79 -0.62
C SER A 476 25.74 24.38 -0.71
N PHE A 477 24.64 24.14 0.03
CA PHE A 477 23.90 22.87 -0.06
C PHE A 477 23.32 22.69 -1.47
N ASP A 478 23.26 21.44 -1.92
CA ASP A 478 22.65 21.14 -3.21
C ASP A 478 21.13 21.29 -3.16
N LEU A 479 20.52 20.87 -2.04
CA LEU A 479 19.09 21.04 -1.78
C LEU A 479 18.84 21.29 -0.30
N VAL A 480 18.03 22.30 0.02
CA VAL A 480 17.49 22.55 1.36
C VAL A 480 15.97 22.41 1.29
N LEU A 481 15.41 21.54 2.14
CA LEU A 481 13.97 21.38 2.32
C LEU A 481 13.53 22.12 3.58
N LEU A 482 12.60 23.06 3.42
CA LEU A 482 12.05 23.90 4.48
C LEU A 482 10.56 23.67 4.66
N GLY A 483 10.08 23.86 5.89
CA GLY A 483 8.66 24.01 6.21
C GLY A 483 8.31 25.46 6.56
N VAL A 484 7.01 25.73 6.69
CA VAL A 484 6.49 27.04 7.14
C VAL A 484 5.58 26.86 8.36
N GLY A 485 5.87 27.60 9.43
CA GLY A 485 5.04 27.71 10.63
C GLY A 485 3.72 28.44 10.37
N THR A 486 2.72 28.26 11.23
CA THR A 486 1.44 29.02 11.14
C THR A 486 1.62 30.51 11.42
N ASP A 487 2.73 30.88 12.05
CA ASP A 487 3.23 32.22 12.34
C ASP A 487 4.24 32.72 11.27
N GLY A 488 4.51 31.95 10.22
CA GLY A 488 5.47 32.31 9.16
C GLY A 488 6.94 32.03 9.48
N HIS A 489 7.25 31.36 10.59
CA HIS A 489 8.62 30.89 10.88
C HIS A 489 9.09 29.83 9.87
N THR A 490 10.40 29.68 9.68
CA THR A 490 11.01 28.58 8.91
C THR A 490 12.37 28.24 9.50
N ALA A 491 12.85 26.99 9.39
CA ALA A 491 14.12 26.56 9.97
C ALA A 491 14.29 26.89 11.46
N SER A 492 13.21 27.01 12.24
CA SER A 492 13.24 27.56 13.61
C SER A 492 13.78 29.00 13.76
N LEU A 493 13.71 29.82 12.70
CA LEU A 493 13.86 31.28 12.72
C LEU A 493 12.47 31.90 12.95
N PHE A 494 12.26 32.58 14.06
CA PHE A 494 10.93 33.03 14.51
C PHE A 494 10.66 34.53 14.24
N PRO A 495 9.39 34.92 14.02
CA PRO A 495 9.00 36.32 13.94
C PRO A 495 9.49 37.14 15.13
N HIS A 496 9.93 38.37 14.87
CA HIS A 496 10.39 39.35 15.85
C HIS A 496 11.69 39.00 16.60
N SER A 497 12.36 37.89 16.25
CA SER A 497 13.75 37.64 16.63
C SER A 497 14.68 38.10 15.50
N ASP A 498 15.83 38.67 15.86
CA ASP A 498 16.89 39.01 14.92
C ASP A 498 17.88 37.83 14.71
N ASP A 499 17.71 36.72 15.44
CA ASP A 499 18.61 35.57 15.44
C ASP A 499 18.64 34.90 14.07
N GLY A 500 19.83 34.80 13.46
CA GLY A 500 20.04 34.10 12.21
C GLY A 500 19.40 34.73 10.97
N LEU A 501 18.77 35.90 11.05
CA LEU A 501 18.21 36.59 9.89
C LEU A 501 19.28 37.27 9.03
N GLU A 502 20.30 37.83 9.69
CA GLU A 502 21.40 38.57 9.08
C GLU A 502 22.74 38.20 9.76
N GLY A 503 23.87 38.60 9.16
CA GLY A 503 25.21 38.42 9.74
C GLY A 503 26.01 37.23 9.19
N ALA A 504 27.18 37.00 9.78
CA ALA A 504 28.17 36.04 9.29
C ALA A 504 28.05 34.65 9.93
N GLN A 505 27.28 34.51 11.01
CA GLN A 505 27.07 33.21 11.68
C GLN A 505 26.24 32.30 10.76
N THR A 506 26.73 31.09 10.52
CA THR A 506 26.09 30.09 9.66
C THR A 506 25.09 29.22 10.41
N VAL A 507 25.28 29.04 11.72
CA VAL A 507 24.44 28.27 12.63
C VAL A 507 24.23 29.12 13.87
N VAL A 508 23.00 29.21 14.36
CA VAL A 508 22.60 30.05 15.49
C VAL A 508 21.75 29.26 16.49
N LEU A 509 21.68 29.74 17.73
CA LEU A 509 20.64 29.35 18.67
C LEU A 509 19.46 30.30 18.53
N THR A 510 18.24 29.79 18.64
CA THR A 510 17.01 30.57 18.54
C THR A 510 16.03 30.20 19.65
N GLU A 511 15.14 31.12 19.99
CA GLU A 511 14.13 30.92 21.03
C GLU A 511 12.74 30.83 20.40
N SER A 512 12.09 29.67 20.56
CA SER A 512 10.72 29.43 20.12
C SER A 512 9.71 29.96 21.14
N PRO A 513 8.58 30.54 20.70
CA PRO A 513 7.51 30.92 21.62
C PRO A 513 6.80 29.72 22.26
N VAL A 514 7.01 28.51 21.74
CA VAL A 514 6.40 27.25 22.20
C VAL A 514 7.48 26.26 22.58
N LYS A 515 7.27 25.53 23.68
CA LYS A 515 8.19 24.48 24.13
C LYS A 515 8.40 23.39 23.06
N PRO A 516 9.59 22.75 23.02
CA PRO A 516 10.88 23.22 23.56
C PRO A 516 11.29 24.59 22.99
N HIS A 517 11.66 25.51 23.90
CA HIS A 517 11.94 26.91 23.56
C HIS A 517 13.27 27.04 22.80
N GLN A 518 14.38 26.65 23.41
CA GLN A 518 15.68 26.76 22.77
C GLN A 518 15.82 25.76 21.60
N ARG A 519 16.33 26.25 20.47
CA ARG A 519 16.57 25.47 19.25
C ARG A 519 17.91 25.85 18.63
N MET A 520 18.48 24.95 17.85
CA MET A 520 19.62 25.22 16.96
C MET A 520 19.11 25.28 15.52
N SER A 521 19.61 26.22 14.73
CA SER A 521 19.10 26.53 13.39
C SER A 521 20.22 26.93 12.43
N LEU A 522 20.08 26.57 11.15
CA LEU A 522 20.84 27.21 10.07
C LEU A 522 20.36 28.65 9.86
N SER A 523 21.30 29.58 9.73
CA SER A 523 20.96 30.97 9.47
C SER A 523 20.40 31.17 8.06
N LEU A 524 19.57 32.21 7.90
CA LEU A 524 18.98 32.59 6.62
C LEU A 524 20.04 32.90 5.55
N PRO A 525 21.16 33.59 5.84
CA PRO A 525 22.26 33.74 4.88
C PRO A 525 22.85 32.42 4.38
N LEU A 526 22.92 31.39 5.22
CA LEU A 526 23.41 30.07 4.81
C LEU A 526 22.38 29.33 3.95
N ILE A 527 21.11 29.33 4.36
CA ILE A 527 20.00 28.76 3.58
C ILE A 527 19.97 29.36 2.16
N ASN A 528 20.14 30.68 2.05
CA ASN A 528 20.11 31.41 0.78
C ASN A 528 21.38 31.22 -0.09
N LYS A 529 22.38 30.46 0.36
CA LYS A 529 23.51 29.99 -0.47
C LYS A 529 23.22 28.68 -1.18
N ALA A 530 22.14 27.97 -0.84
CA ALA A 530 21.82 26.68 -1.45
C ALA A 530 21.52 26.81 -2.95
N ARG A 531 21.86 25.77 -3.71
CA ARG A 531 21.56 25.68 -5.16
C ARG A 531 20.07 25.53 -5.41
N GLN A 532 19.38 24.78 -4.54
CA GLN A 532 17.94 24.64 -4.57
C GLN A 532 17.38 24.74 -3.15
N VAL A 533 16.29 25.48 -3.01
CA VAL A 533 15.50 25.52 -1.77
C VAL A 533 14.06 25.16 -2.11
N PHE A 534 13.58 24.08 -1.50
CA PHE A 534 12.21 23.63 -1.62
C PHE A 534 11.47 23.97 -0.34
N VAL A 535 10.30 24.63 -0.46
CA VAL A 535 9.47 24.97 0.68
C VAL A 535 8.18 24.18 0.61
N LEU A 536 7.96 23.28 1.58
CA LEU A 536 6.78 22.42 1.67
C LEU A 536 5.76 23.03 2.64
N VAL A 537 4.53 23.22 2.17
CA VAL A 537 3.41 23.72 2.96
C VAL A 537 2.21 22.79 2.73
N LEU A 538 1.74 22.16 3.82
CA LEU A 538 0.65 21.18 3.79
C LEU A 538 -0.45 21.53 4.78
N GLY A 539 -1.69 21.28 4.36
CA GLY A 539 -2.87 21.22 5.19
C GLY A 539 -3.56 22.57 5.39
N LYS A 540 -4.88 22.49 5.62
CA LYS A 540 -5.77 23.64 5.81
C LYS A 540 -5.32 24.63 6.89
N GLY A 541 -4.69 24.14 7.97
CA GLY A 541 -4.16 25.00 9.03
C GLY A 541 -3.07 25.99 8.59
N LYS A 542 -2.51 25.82 7.38
CA LYS A 542 -1.53 26.72 6.77
C LYS A 542 -2.15 27.72 5.80
N HIS A 543 -3.46 27.71 5.59
CA HIS A 543 -4.10 28.56 4.58
C HIS A 543 -3.91 30.06 4.84
N ASP A 544 -4.19 30.50 6.06
CA ASP A 544 -4.10 31.92 6.42
C ASP A 544 -2.68 32.47 6.23
N ILE A 545 -1.68 31.71 6.69
CA ILE A 545 -0.28 32.12 6.56
C ILE A 545 0.21 32.06 5.11
N THR A 546 -0.25 31.09 4.32
CA THR A 546 0.08 30.98 2.89
C THR A 546 -0.50 32.15 2.12
N THR A 547 -1.76 32.50 2.39
CA THR A 547 -2.43 33.66 1.80
C THR A 547 -1.72 34.96 2.18
N LEU A 548 -1.32 35.11 3.44
CA LEU A 548 -0.55 36.26 3.91
C LEU A 548 0.82 36.35 3.22
N LEU A 549 1.57 35.25 3.20
CA LEU A 549 2.88 35.16 2.55
C LEU A 549 2.84 35.45 1.06
N SER A 550 1.70 35.20 0.39
CA SER A 550 1.52 35.52 -1.03
C SER A 550 1.47 37.03 -1.33
N ARG A 551 1.09 37.84 -0.33
CA ARG A 551 0.87 39.29 -0.47
C ARG A 551 1.99 40.14 0.10
N VAL A 552 2.70 39.64 1.11
CA VAL A 552 3.78 40.38 1.78
C VAL A 552 5.06 40.38 0.94
N GLY A 553 5.79 41.49 1.01
CA GLY A 553 7.12 41.62 0.41
C GLY A 553 8.19 40.83 1.16
N HIS A 554 9.45 41.24 0.97
CA HIS A 554 10.58 40.70 1.71
C HIS A 554 10.63 41.37 3.10
N GLU A 555 10.14 40.68 4.13
CA GLU A 555 10.06 41.16 5.53
C GLU A 555 10.48 40.06 6.52
N PRO A 556 11.74 39.58 6.47
CA PRO A 556 12.21 38.43 7.27
C PRO A 556 12.02 38.60 8.78
N ARG A 557 12.10 39.84 9.30
CA ARG A 557 11.87 40.12 10.74
C ARG A 557 10.44 39.83 11.19
N LYS A 558 9.47 39.97 10.30
CA LYS A 558 8.05 39.70 10.62
C LYS A 558 7.63 38.31 10.17
N TRP A 559 8.11 37.89 9.01
CA TRP A 559 7.82 36.60 8.41
C TRP A 559 9.13 35.98 7.92
N PRO A 560 9.85 35.19 8.74
CA PRO A 560 11.14 34.62 8.36
C PRO A 560 11.12 33.84 7.04
N ALA A 561 10.03 33.13 6.73
CA ALA A 561 9.83 32.46 5.45
C ALA A 561 9.88 33.41 4.23
N SER A 562 9.55 34.70 4.41
CA SER A 562 9.68 35.74 3.37
C SER A 562 11.14 36.11 3.04
N GLY A 563 12.04 35.77 3.95
CA GLY A 563 13.49 35.95 3.82
C GLY A 563 14.17 34.92 2.93
N VAL A 564 13.50 33.81 2.63
CA VAL A 564 14.05 32.74 1.80
C VAL A 564 14.11 33.20 0.35
N SER A 565 15.30 33.54 -0.11
CA SER A 565 15.60 34.05 -1.43
C SER A 565 17.02 33.64 -1.82
N PRO A 566 17.19 32.43 -2.40
CA PRO A 566 18.50 31.92 -2.79
C PRO A 566 19.18 32.84 -3.79
N SER A 567 20.39 33.30 -3.46
CA SER A 567 21.12 34.32 -4.23
C SER A 567 21.57 33.85 -5.61
N SER A 568 22.00 32.60 -5.72
CA SER A 568 22.44 31.96 -6.98
C SER A 568 21.70 30.66 -7.28
N GLY A 569 20.65 30.36 -6.50
CA GLY A 569 19.90 29.12 -6.54
C GLY A 569 18.48 29.29 -7.04
N GLN A 570 17.71 28.21 -6.99
CA GLN A 570 16.28 28.22 -7.31
C GLN A 570 15.45 27.96 -6.05
N LEU A 571 14.44 28.80 -5.83
CA LEU A 571 13.39 28.58 -4.84
C LEU A 571 12.19 27.95 -5.53
N VAL A 572 11.65 26.86 -4.98
CA VAL A 572 10.42 26.23 -5.44
C VAL A 572 9.48 26.02 -4.27
N TRP A 573 8.24 26.45 -4.42
CA TRP A 573 7.18 26.25 -3.43
C TRP A 573 6.37 25.01 -3.79
N TYR A 574 6.18 24.12 -2.82
CA TYR A 574 5.30 22.97 -2.90
C TYR A 574 4.17 23.20 -1.89
N VAL A 575 2.99 23.57 -2.38
CA VAL A 575 1.85 23.97 -1.52
C VAL A 575 0.64 23.12 -1.90
N ASP A 576 0.06 22.39 -0.96
CA ASP A 576 -1.13 21.60 -1.27
C ASP A 576 -2.37 22.48 -1.45
N TYR A 577 -3.43 21.93 -2.05
CA TYR A 577 -4.65 22.71 -2.28
C TYR A 577 -5.32 23.17 -1.00
N GLU A 578 -5.23 22.40 0.09
CA GLU A 578 -5.79 22.85 1.38
C GLU A 578 -5.06 24.08 1.91
N ALA A 579 -3.73 24.13 1.81
CA ALA A 579 -2.96 25.31 2.19
C ALA A 579 -3.13 26.46 1.17
N LEU A 580 -3.30 26.18 -0.12
CA LEU A 580 -3.39 27.21 -1.15
C LEU A 580 -4.78 27.83 -1.28
N LEU A 581 -5.84 27.02 -1.22
CA LEU A 581 -7.22 27.39 -1.56
C LEU A 581 -8.16 27.46 -0.34
N GLY A 582 -7.87 26.72 0.74
CA GLY A 582 -8.58 26.78 2.02
C GLY A 582 -9.59 25.67 2.28
#